data_AF-A0A929W5G0-F1
#
_entry.id   AF-A0A929W5G0-F1
#
_cell.length_a   1.000
_cell.length_b   1.000
_cell.length_c   1.000
_cell.angle_alpha   90.00
_cell.angle_beta   90.00
_cell.angle_gamma   90.00
#
_symmetry.space_group_name_H-M   'P 1'
#
loop_
_entity.id
_entity.type
_entity.pdbx_description
1 polymer ?
#
loop_
_entity_poly.entity_id
_entity_poly.type
_entity_poly.pdbx_seq_one_letter_code
_entity_poly.pdbx_strand_id
1 'polypeptide(L)'
;TTVPFHGEPAVGLQVLGVLETRCLDFDDVLLLSVNEGTLPQTPNDNSFIPYMLRKAFGLTTPERRTAVYAYYFYRLVQRARRLRMTFNSSAEGLSSGEMSRFMTQLRVDRNLPIVDLALRVDLDSLLHTPAAVDKPRDLVERLYRRDAEGRVKGAYPSLSPSAINTYLRCPLRFYYEYVCNYRMPQPTPDDGIQPNLLGTIFHAAAQAVYERVVSDHRGTPPPGYLEALARRPKIGESSPLRPYIVQAFAKENFEPEQLPVLEASVVEMYLRILLEDDARLDELQVCELERWHEMHLPLPEGLGASHVTIGGIMDRLDRVTHDGRRLWR
;
A
#
# COMPACT_ATOMS: atom_id res chain seq x y z
N THR A 1 -15.45 -10.70 1.60
CA THR A 1 -16.71 -10.34 0.88
C THR A 1 -17.28 -11.59 0.26
N THR A 2 -18.34 -12.15 0.83
CA THR A 2 -19.05 -13.32 0.28
C THR A 2 -20.14 -12.82 -0.66
N VAL A 3 -19.99 -13.06 -1.96
CA VAL A 3 -21.03 -12.76 -2.95
C VAL A 3 -22.02 -13.94 -2.96
N PRO A 4 -23.30 -13.74 -2.60
CA PRO A 4 -24.28 -14.81 -2.70
C PRO A 4 -24.60 -15.08 -4.18
N PHE A 5 -24.31 -16.29 -4.65
CA PHE A 5 -24.72 -16.73 -5.97
C PHE A 5 -26.17 -17.23 -5.92
N HIS A 6 -27.05 -16.64 -6.74
CA HIS A 6 -28.40 -17.16 -6.94
C HIS A 6 -28.34 -18.30 -7.97
N GLY A 7 -28.58 -19.54 -7.53
CA GLY A 7 -28.73 -20.69 -8.42
C GLY A 7 -30.17 -20.82 -8.93
N GLU A 8 -30.33 -21.17 -10.20
CA GLU A 8 -31.64 -21.54 -10.75
C GLU A 8 -31.93 -23.01 -10.37
N PRO A 9 -33.01 -23.32 -9.61
CA PRO A 9 -33.07 -24.56 -8.81
C PRO A 9 -33.18 -25.90 -9.56
N ALA A 10 -33.24 -25.94 -10.89
CA ALA A 10 -33.72 -27.13 -11.60
C ALA A 10 -32.92 -27.60 -12.82
N VAL A 11 -31.96 -26.84 -13.36
CA VAL A 11 -31.18 -27.26 -14.54
C VAL A 11 -29.76 -26.71 -14.50
N GLY A 12 -28.77 -27.59 -14.70
CA GLY A 12 -27.37 -27.20 -14.92
C GLY A 12 -26.48 -27.21 -13.69
N LEU A 13 -25.38 -26.45 -13.76
CA LEU A 13 -24.35 -26.36 -12.71
C LEU A 13 -24.83 -25.47 -11.57
N GLN A 14 -24.76 -25.97 -10.33
CA GLN A 14 -25.11 -25.20 -9.14
C GLN A 14 -23.86 -24.95 -8.27
N VAL A 15 -23.61 -23.68 -7.95
CA VAL A 15 -22.56 -23.26 -7.00
C VAL A 15 -23.26 -22.85 -5.71
N LEU A 16 -23.21 -23.71 -4.71
CA LEU A 16 -23.95 -23.58 -3.46
C LEU A 16 -23.02 -23.73 -2.26
N GLY A 17 -23.36 -23.07 -1.16
CA GLY A 17 -22.79 -23.40 0.13
C GLY A 17 -23.45 -24.64 0.75
N VAL A 18 -22.84 -25.16 1.83
CA VAL A 18 -23.28 -26.40 2.49
C VAL A 18 -24.68 -26.26 3.09
N LEU A 19 -25.09 -25.06 3.53
CA LEU A 19 -26.41 -24.85 4.12
C LEU A 19 -27.51 -24.71 3.08
N GLU A 20 -27.16 -24.30 1.86
CA GLU A 20 -28.06 -24.16 0.72
C GLU A 20 -28.39 -25.52 0.09
N THR A 21 -27.54 -26.55 0.26
CA THR A 21 -27.81 -27.91 -0.23
C THR A 21 -28.82 -28.70 0.61
N ARG A 22 -29.39 -28.11 1.67
CA ARG A 22 -30.41 -28.74 2.51
C ARG A 22 -31.64 -29.13 1.69
N CYS A 23 -32.17 -30.32 1.96
CA CYS A 23 -33.28 -30.94 1.24
C CYS A 23 -33.08 -31.18 -0.27
N LEU A 24 -31.88 -30.89 -0.83
CA LEU A 24 -31.51 -31.20 -2.22
C LEU A 24 -30.65 -32.45 -2.30
N ASP A 25 -30.73 -33.14 -3.45
CA ASP A 25 -29.91 -34.29 -3.82
C ASP A 25 -29.31 -34.04 -5.21
N PHE A 26 -28.09 -34.54 -5.45
CA PHE A 26 -27.33 -34.32 -6.69
C PHE A 26 -26.70 -35.62 -7.17
N ASP A 27 -26.67 -35.85 -8.48
CA ASP A 27 -25.95 -36.99 -9.09
C ASP A 27 -24.42 -36.81 -9.03
N ASP A 28 -23.94 -35.59 -9.29
CA ASP A 28 -22.52 -35.22 -9.32
C ASP A 28 -22.23 -34.11 -8.29
N VAL A 29 -21.31 -34.37 -7.36
CA VAL A 29 -20.93 -33.43 -6.31
C VAL A 29 -19.42 -33.18 -6.39
N LEU A 30 -19.04 -31.90 -6.55
CA LEU A 30 -17.67 -31.41 -6.36
C LEU A 30 -17.62 -30.55 -5.10
N LEU A 31 -16.99 -31.07 -4.05
CA LEU A 31 -16.74 -30.32 -2.82
C LEU A 31 -15.35 -29.66 -2.89
N LEU A 32 -15.34 -28.34 -2.82
CA LEU A 32 -14.13 -27.53 -2.83
C LEU A 32 -13.67 -27.23 -1.40
N SER A 33 -12.37 -27.03 -1.23
CA SER A 33 -11.73 -26.62 0.04
C SER A 33 -12.12 -27.48 1.26
N VAL A 34 -12.10 -28.80 1.09
CA VAL A 34 -12.46 -29.80 2.12
C VAL A 34 -11.27 -30.02 3.07
N ASN A 35 -10.79 -28.92 3.65
CA ASN A 35 -9.69 -28.86 4.60
C ASN A 35 -10.20 -28.85 6.05
N GLU A 36 -9.38 -29.35 6.98
CA GLU A 36 -9.68 -29.25 8.40
C GLU A 36 -9.79 -27.79 8.84
N GLY A 37 -10.80 -27.49 9.66
CA GLY A 37 -11.12 -26.12 10.08
C GLY A 37 -11.91 -25.28 9.06
N THR A 38 -12.00 -25.72 7.80
CA THR A 38 -12.92 -25.16 6.80
C THR A 38 -14.21 -25.98 6.73
N LEU A 39 -14.11 -27.30 6.69
CA LEU A 39 -15.25 -28.22 6.78
C LEU A 39 -14.91 -29.39 7.72
N PRO A 40 -15.46 -29.46 8.94
CA PRO A 40 -16.35 -28.48 9.55
C PRO A 40 -15.61 -27.18 9.85
N GLN A 41 -16.29 -26.05 9.69
CA GLN A 41 -15.70 -24.75 9.99
C GLN A 41 -15.40 -24.65 11.48
N THR A 42 -14.15 -24.33 11.84
CA THR A 42 -13.74 -24.14 13.25
C THR A 42 -14.71 -23.17 13.92
N PRO A 43 -15.40 -23.60 14.99
CA PRO A 43 -16.34 -22.73 15.68
C PRO A 43 -15.59 -21.57 16.31
N ASN A 44 -15.85 -20.36 15.82
CA ASN A 44 -15.43 -19.14 16.50
C ASN A 44 -16.46 -18.82 17.59
N ASP A 45 -16.11 -19.11 18.83
CA ASP A 45 -17.04 -19.11 19.95
C ASP A 45 -17.08 -17.74 20.63
N ASN A 46 -17.60 -16.73 19.92
CA ASN A 46 -17.75 -15.37 20.44
C ASN A 46 -18.99 -15.24 21.36
N SER A 47 -19.18 -16.17 22.28
CA SER A 47 -20.31 -16.20 23.21
C SER A 47 -19.88 -15.74 24.61
N PHE A 48 -20.59 -14.75 25.17
CA PHE A 48 -20.44 -14.38 26.59
C PHE A 48 -20.95 -15.46 27.56
N ILE A 49 -21.73 -16.44 27.09
CA ILE A 49 -22.25 -17.53 27.91
C ILE A 49 -21.20 -18.66 27.98
N PRO A 50 -20.72 -19.03 29.18
CA PRO A 50 -19.80 -20.14 29.36
C PRO A 50 -20.30 -21.45 28.74
N TYR A 51 -19.35 -22.23 28.20
CA TYR A 51 -19.62 -23.51 27.54
C TYR A 51 -20.50 -24.46 28.38
N MET A 52 -20.17 -24.65 29.66
CA MET A 52 -20.87 -25.60 30.53
C MET A 52 -22.34 -25.22 30.74
N LEU A 53 -22.64 -23.91 30.84
CA LEU A 53 -24.01 -23.43 30.95
C LEU A 53 -24.78 -23.65 29.64
N ARG A 54 -24.16 -23.37 28.49
CA ARG A 54 -24.79 -23.64 27.19
C ARG A 54 -25.15 -25.12 27.04
N LYS A 55 -24.25 -26.01 27.45
CA LYS A 55 -24.48 -27.46 27.41
C LYS A 55 -25.62 -27.88 28.34
N ALA A 56 -25.62 -27.38 29.58
CA ALA A 56 -26.64 -27.73 30.59
C ALA A 56 -28.05 -27.27 30.19
N PHE A 57 -28.18 -26.10 29.55
CA PHE A 57 -29.46 -25.52 29.13
C PHE A 57 -29.84 -25.86 27.67
N GLY A 58 -29.12 -26.76 27.00
CA GLY A 58 -29.46 -27.21 25.65
C GLY A 58 -29.21 -26.20 24.52
N LEU A 59 -28.41 -25.16 24.79
CA LEU A 59 -28.01 -24.15 23.81
C LEU A 59 -26.98 -24.71 22.81
N THR A 60 -26.75 -23.99 21.72
CA THR A 60 -25.81 -24.41 20.67
C THR A 60 -24.37 -24.40 21.18
N THR A 61 -23.73 -25.55 21.14
CA THR A 61 -22.31 -25.73 21.49
C THR A 61 -21.46 -26.00 20.23
N PRO A 62 -20.13 -25.78 20.30
CA PRO A 62 -19.19 -26.20 19.26
C PRO A 62 -19.37 -27.65 18.76
N GLU A 63 -19.65 -28.59 19.66
CA GLU A 63 -19.87 -30.00 19.31
C GLU A 63 -21.19 -30.19 18.57
N ARG A 64 -22.26 -29.52 19.02
CA ARG A 64 -23.56 -29.58 18.34
C ARG A 64 -23.45 -29.03 16.91
N ARG A 65 -22.73 -27.92 16.73
CA ARG A 65 -22.45 -27.35 15.41
C ARG A 65 -21.66 -28.34 14.54
N THR A 66 -20.61 -28.95 15.10
CA THR A 66 -19.82 -29.96 14.38
C THR A 66 -20.67 -31.16 13.96
N ALA A 67 -21.55 -31.65 14.84
CA ALA A 67 -22.47 -32.74 14.55
C ALA A 67 -23.48 -32.40 13.46
N VAL A 68 -24.00 -31.16 13.45
CA VAL A 68 -24.90 -30.67 12.40
C VAL A 68 -24.19 -30.61 11.03
N TYR A 69 -22.94 -30.14 10.99
CA TYR A 69 -22.14 -30.14 9.76
C TYR A 69 -21.79 -31.56 9.29
N ALA A 70 -21.53 -32.48 10.21
CA ALA A 70 -21.36 -33.90 9.86
C ALA A 70 -22.65 -34.44 9.22
N TYR A 71 -23.81 -34.16 9.79
CA TYR A 71 -25.10 -34.53 9.20
C TYR A 71 -25.28 -33.96 7.79
N TYR A 72 -24.99 -32.67 7.58
CA TYR A 72 -25.09 -32.07 6.24
C TYR A 72 -24.13 -32.70 5.24
N PHE A 73 -22.89 -32.98 5.65
CA PHE A 73 -21.91 -33.66 4.82
C PHE A 73 -22.42 -35.05 4.38
N TYR A 74 -22.78 -35.91 5.35
CA TYR A 74 -23.23 -37.26 5.05
C TYR A 74 -24.54 -37.28 4.24
N ARG A 75 -25.48 -36.38 4.54
CA ARG A 75 -26.71 -36.23 3.78
C ARG A 75 -26.44 -35.84 2.32
N LEU A 76 -25.51 -34.92 2.07
CA LEU A 76 -25.19 -34.47 0.71
C LEU A 76 -24.54 -35.58 -0.11
N VAL A 77 -23.63 -36.36 0.49
CA VAL A 77 -22.89 -37.40 -0.24
C VAL A 77 -23.68 -38.71 -0.40
N GLN A 78 -24.65 -39.01 0.46
CA GLN A 78 -25.34 -40.32 0.47
C GLN A 78 -26.04 -40.70 -0.85
N ARG A 79 -26.47 -39.72 -1.64
CA ARG A 79 -27.20 -39.91 -2.91
C ARG A 79 -26.35 -39.54 -4.14
N ALA A 80 -25.12 -39.07 -3.93
CA ALA A 80 -24.22 -38.72 -5.01
C ALA A 80 -23.75 -39.99 -5.74
N ARG A 81 -23.90 -40.02 -7.06
CA ARG A 81 -23.31 -41.07 -7.91
C ARG A 81 -21.82 -40.86 -8.11
N ARG A 82 -21.38 -39.60 -8.17
CA ARG A 82 -19.97 -39.21 -8.37
C ARG A 82 -19.61 -38.10 -7.39
N LEU A 83 -18.70 -38.42 -6.46
CA LEU A 83 -18.18 -37.47 -5.48
C LEU A 83 -16.72 -37.15 -5.80
N ARG A 84 -16.40 -35.86 -5.96
CA ARG A 84 -15.04 -35.34 -6.04
C ARG A 84 -14.84 -34.35 -4.91
N MET A 85 -13.71 -34.46 -4.21
CA MET A 85 -13.37 -33.59 -3.09
C MET A 85 -11.96 -33.08 -3.29
N THR A 86 -11.76 -31.77 -3.12
CA THR A 86 -10.44 -31.15 -3.22
C THR A 86 -10.08 -30.54 -1.87
N PHE A 87 -8.85 -30.74 -1.44
CA PHE A 87 -8.26 -30.07 -0.28
C PHE A 87 -6.90 -29.51 -0.69
N ASN A 88 -6.49 -28.41 -0.05
CA ASN A 88 -5.15 -27.88 -0.25
C ASN A 88 -4.16 -28.61 0.69
N SER A 89 -3.09 -29.20 0.14
CA SER A 89 -2.03 -29.83 0.93
C SER A 89 -0.88 -28.87 1.27
N SER A 90 -0.85 -27.65 0.73
CA SER A 90 0.15 -26.63 1.10
C SER A 90 -0.32 -25.89 2.35
N ALA A 91 0.56 -25.72 3.32
CA ALA A 91 0.33 -24.83 4.45
C ALA A 91 0.58 -23.37 4.03
N GLU A 92 -0.45 -22.53 4.06
CA GLU A 92 -0.32 -21.07 3.94
C GLU A 92 -0.90 -20.40 5.19
N GLY A 93 -0.07 -19.61 5.88
CA GLY A 93 -0.48 -18.87 7.08
C GLY A 93 -0.97 -19.78 8.23
N LEU A 94 -2.22 -19.57 8.68
CA LEU A 94 -2.86 -20.33 9.77
C LEU A 94 -3.65 -21.56 9.29
N SER A 95 -3.73 -21.83 7.99
CA SER A 95 -4.45 -22.99 7.47
C SER A 95 -3.56 -24.23 7.56
N SER A 96 -3.95 -25.18 8.42
CA SER A 96 -3.42 -26.54 8.36
C SER A 96 -3.80 -27.10 6.98
N GLY A 97 -2.81 -27.38 6.12
CA GLY A 97 -2.99 -28.04 4.82
C GLY A 97 -3.48 -29.49 4.95
N GLU A 98 -4.16 -29.80 6.04
CA GLU A 98 -4.68 -31.12 6.38
C GLU A 98 -6.03 -31.34 5.74
N MET A 99 -6.20 -32.59 5.31
CA MET A 99 -7.46 -33.14 4.86
C MET A 99 -8.49 -33.06 5.98
N SER A 100 -9.72 -32.63 5.65
CA SER A 100 -10.84 -32.67 6.59
C SER A 100 -11.03 -34.06 7.21
N ARG A 101 -11.39 -34.09 8.49
CA ARG A 101 -11.82 -35.32 9.18
C ARG A 101 -12.90 -36.10 8.44
N PHE A 102 -13.77 -35.43 7.66
CA PHE A 102 -14.83 -36.10 6.90
C PHE A 102 -14.28 -36.89 5.70
N MET A 103 -13.29 -36.34 5.01
CA MET A 103 -12.58 -37.07 3.95
C MET A 103 -11.81 -38.25 4.54
N THR A 104 -11.12 -38.05 5.67
CA THR A 104 -10.40 -39.12 6.37
C THR A 104 -11.34 -40.24 6.80
N GLN A 105 -12.54 -39.92 7.29
CA GLN A 105 -13.57 -40.91 7.63
C GLN A 105 -14.01 -41.73 6.42
N LEU A 106 -14.26 -41.09 5.26
CA LEU A 106 -14.60 -41.82 4.03
C LEU A 106 -13.47 -42.73 3.55
N ARG A 107 -12.20 -42.33 3.74
CA ARG A 107 -11.04 -43.17 3.39
C ARG A 107 -10.92 -44.45 4.22
N VAL A 108 -11.37 -44.41 5.47
CA VAL A 108 -11.34 -45.57 6.36
C VAL A 108 -12.50 -46.53 6.06
N ASP A 109 -13.57 -46.05 5.43
CA ASP A 109 -14.68 -46.90 5.01
C ASP A 109 -14.26 -47.84 3.87
N ARG A 110 -14.24 -49.14 4.17
CA ARG A 110 -13.60 -50.18 3.34
C ARG A 110 -14.32 -50.47 2.02
N ASN A 111 -15.50 -49.89 1.79
CA ASN A 111 -16.37 -50.23 0.66
C ASN A 111 -16.44 -49.14 -0.42
N LEU A 112 -15.65 -48.06 -0.32
CA LEU A 112 -15.66 -46.98 -1.31
C LEU A 112 -14.44 -47.05 -2.24
N PRO A 113 -14.62 -47.09 -3.57
CA PRO A 113 -13.52 -47.02 -4.53
C PRO A 113 -12.98 -45.58 -4.61
N ILE A 114 -12.01 -45.23 -3.77
CA ILE A 114 -11.42 -43.89 -3.68
C ILE A 114 -10.12 -43.83 -4.48
N VAL A 115 -9.98 -42.80 -5.31
CA VAL A 115 -8.76 -42.50 -6.09
C VAL A 115 -8.21 -41.15 -5.63
N ASP A 116 -6.99 -41.14 -5.11
CA ASP A 116 -6.27 -39.92 -4.74
C ASP A 116 -5.53 -39.35 -5.96
N LEU A 117 -5.75 -38.08 -6.26
CA LEU A 117 -5.06 -37.35 -7.31
C LEU A 117 -4.33 -36.14 -6.71
N ALA A 118 -3.01 -36.07 -6.91
CA ALA A 118 -2.22 -34.91 -6.54
C ALA A 118 -2.13 -33.95 -7.73
N LEU A 119 -2.79 -32.81 -7.64
CA LEU A 119 -2.68 -31.74 -8.62
C LEU A 119 -1.50 -30.84 -8.25
N ARG A 120 -0.47 -30.82 -9.10
CA ARG A 120 0.60 -29.81 -9.02
C ARG A 120 0.32 -28.78 -10.10
N VAL A 121 0.03 -27.56 -9.69
CA VAL A 121 0.04 -26.43 -10.61
C VAL A 121 1.49 -26.03 -10.74
N ASP A 122 2.13 -26.43 -11.84
CA ASP A 122 3.34 -25.75 -12.27
C ASP A 122 2.88 -24.34 -12.65
N LEU A 123 3.05 -23.41 -11.71
CA LEU A 123 3.01 -21.98 -12.01
C LEU A 123 4.23 -21.73 -12.91
N ASP A 124 4.11 -22.07 -14.18
CA ASP A 124 4.83 -21.34 -15.21
C ASP A 124 4.39 -19.91 -15.01
N SER A 125 5.20 -19.15 -14.29
CA SER A 125 5.13 -17.71 -14.27
C SER A 125 5.38 -17.32 -15.72
N LEU A 126 4.32 -17.27 -16.52
CA LEU A 126 4.28 -16.51 -17.75
C LEU A 126 4.57 -15.10 -17.29
N LEU A 127 5.84 -14.75 -17.23
CA LEU A 127 6.30 -13.38 -17.12
C LEU A 127 5.70 -12.72 -18.34
N HIS A 128 4.51 -12.13 -18.16
CA HIS A 128 3.88 -11.28 -19.16
C HIS A 128 4.86 -10.15 -19.39
N THR A 129 5.70 -10.33 -20.40
CA THR A 129 6.48 -9.26 -20.98
C THR A 129 5.45 -8.46 -21.78
N PRO A 130 5.11 -7.25 -21.32
CA PRO A 130 4.13 -6.45 -22.04
C PRO A 130 4.62 -6.24 -23.47
N ALA A 131 3.72 -6.41 -24.44
CA ALA A 131 4.05 -6.18 -25.84
C ALA A 131 4.55 -4.74 -26.04
N ALA A 132 5.45 -4.55 -27.00
CA ALA A 132 5.91 -3.22 -27.37
C ALA A 132 4.71 -2.37 -27.81
N VAL A 133 4.61 -1.15 -27.28
CA VAL A 133 3.59 -0.18 -27.64
C VAL A 133 4.18 0.81 -28.64
N ASP A 134 3.49 1.06 -29.74
CA ASP A 134 3.89 2.06 -30.71
C ASP A 134 3.93 3.45 -30.07
N LYS A 135 5.06 4.15 -30.26
CA LYS A 135 5.23 5.49 -29.72
C LYS A 135 4.36 6.49 -30.51
N PRO A 136 3.63 7.38 -29.83
CA PRO A 136 2.84 8.39 -30.50
C PRO A 136 3.76 9.37 -31.26
N ARG A 137 3.30 9.87 -32.42
CA ARG A 137 4.12 10.75 -33.28
C ARG A 137 4.46 12.08 -32.61
N ASP A 138 3.60 12.53 -31.71
CA ASP A 138 3.71 13.74 -30.90
C ASP A 138 4.39 13.48 -29.53
N LEU A 139 5.13 12.36 -29.37
CA LEU A 139 5.81 12.00 -28.12
C LEU A 139 6.63 13.16 -27.54
N VAL A 140 7.45 13.80 -28.36
CA VAL A 140 8.34 14.88 -27.91
C VAL A 140 7.53 16.09 -27.42
N GLU A 141 6.43 16.42 -28.10
CA GLU A 141 5.54 17.52 -27.73
C GLU A 141 4.84 17.28 -26.39
N ARG A 142 4.51 16.02 -26.09
CA ARG A 142 3.89 15.61 -24.82
C ARG A 142 4.82 15.74 -23.63
N LEU A 143 6.13 15.67 -23.86
CA LEU A 143 7.16 15.81 -22.82
C LEU A 143 7.50 17.27 -22.49
N TYR A 144 6.89 18.25 -23.16
CA TYR A 144 7.03 19.64 -22.75
C TYR A 144 6.29 19.90 -21.45
N ARG A 145 6.94 20.64 -20.54
CA ARG A 145 6.27 21.12 -19.33
C ARG A 145 5.17 22.10 -19.73
N ARG A 146 4.01 22.01 -19.07
CA ARG A 146 2.87 22.89 -19.32
C ARG A 146 2.40 23.57 -18.04
N ASP A 147 1.88 24.79 -18.15
CA ASP A 147 1.23 25.51 -17.04
C ASP A 147 -0.21 24.99 -16.79
N ALA A 148 -0.91 25.60 -15.83
CA ALA A 148 -2.28 25.22 -15.46
C ALA A 148 -3.26 25.41 -16.64
N GLU A 149 -2.96 26.34 -17.54
CA GLU A 149 -3.71 26.65 -18.75
C GLU A 149 -3.28 25.78 -19.96
N GLY A 150 -2.32 24.86 -19.78
CA GLY A 150 -1.85 23.93 -20.81
C GLY A 150 -0.83 24.50 -21.79
N ARG A 151 -0.31 25.71 -21.55
CA ARG A 151 0.69 26.38 -22.39
C ARG A 151 2.08 25.85 -22.09
N VAL A 152 2.89 25.71 -23.13
CA VAL A 152 4.26 25.20 -23.00
C VAL A 152 5.13 26.17 -22.19
N LYS A 153 5.82 25.63 -21.19
CA LYS A 153 6.76 26.33 -20.32
C LYS A 153 8.18 25.80 -20.57
N GLY A 154 9.05 26.68 -21.06
CA GLY A 154 10.45 26.35 -21.37
C GLY A 154 10.68 26.07 -22.86
N ALA A 155 11.94 26.10 -23.27
CA ALA A 155 12.34 25.98 -24.67
C ALA A 155 12.41 24.52 -25.18
N TYR A 156 12.53 23.55 -24.27
CA TYR A 156 12.81 22.15 -24.59
C TYR A 156 11.89 21.20 -23.81
N PRO A 157 11.72 19.94 -24.28
CA PRO A 157 11.07 18.89 -23.49
C PRO A 157 11.72 18.77 -22.12
N SER A 158 10.94 18.48 -21.08
CA SER A 158 11.43 18.45 -19.71
C SER A 158 11.11 17.15 -18.99
N LEU A 159 12.11 16.60 -18.31
CA LEU A 159 11.98 15.43 -17.44
C LEU A 159 12.38 15.81 -16.01
N SER A 160 11.55 15.47 -15.04
CA SER A 160 11.93 15.56 -13.64
C SER A 160 12.81 14.37 -13.23
N PRO A 161 13.63 14.48 -12.16
CA PRO A 161 14.35 13.34 -11.60
C PRO A 161 13.43 12.15 -11.28
N SER A 162 12.23 12.43 -10.77
CA SER A 162 11.20 11.40 -10.53
C SER A 162 10.75 10.72 -11.81
N ALA A 163 10.57 11.46 -12.91
CA ALA A 163 10.21 10.89 -14.21
C ALA A 163 11.29 9.94 -14.74
N ILE A 164 12.56 10.32 -14.58
CA ILE A 164 13.70 9.47 -14.95
C ILE A 164 13.72 8.19 -14.10
N ASN A 165 13.56 8.32 -12.79
CA ASN A 165 13.48 7.17 -11.88
C ASN A 165 12.31 6.24 -12.22
N THR A 166 11.14 6.80 -12.57
CA THR A 166 9.99 6.01 -13.02
C THR A 166 10.31 5.25 -14.31
N TYR A 167 10.98 5.87 -15.28
CA TYR A 167 11.40 5.19 -16.51
C TYR A 167 12.39 4.06 -16.24
N LEU A 168 13.43 4.30 -15.43
CA LEU A 168 14.44 3.30 -15.07
C LEU A 168 13.83 2.11 -14.33
N ARG A 169 12.78 2.34 -13.51
CA ARG A 169 12.06 1.28 -12.80
C ARG A 169 11.09 0.53 -13.72
N CYS A 170 10.31 1.24 -14.54
CA CYS A 170 9.30 0.67 -15.42
C CYS A 170 8.98 1.61 -16.58
N PRO A 171 9.49 1.33 -17.80
CA PRO A 171 9.23 2.15 -18.99
C PRO A 171 7.74 2.23 -19.35
N LEU A 172 6.97 1.16 -19.12
CA LEU A 172 5.53 1.14 -19.39
C LEU A 172 4.76 2.06 -18.44
N ARG A 173 5.14 2.09 -17.16
CA ARG A 173 4.57 3.02 -16.19
C ARG A 173 4.88 4.46 -16.57
N PHE A 174 6.13 4.75 -16.97
CA PHE A 174 6.51 6.07 -17.47
C PHE A 174 5.65 6.49 -18.66
N TYR A 175 5.43 5.58 -19.61
CA TYR A 175 4.58 5.85 -20.77
C TYR A 175 3.16 6.29 -20.35
N TYR A 176 2.51 5.53 -19.46
CA TYR A 176 1.17 5.88 -19.02
C TYR A 176 1.11 7.18 -18.20
N GLU A 177 2.04 7.37 -17.26
CA GLU A 177 2.03 8.53 -16.37
C GLU A 177 2.47 9.83 -17.07
N TYR A 178 3.55 9.79 -17.85
CA TYR A 178 4.18 11.01 -18.40
C TYR A 178 3.87 11.26 -19.88
N VAL A 179 3.54 10.22 -20.67
CA VAL A 179 3.22 10.39 -22.10
C VAL A 179 1.70 10.40 -22.34
N CYS A 180 0.97 9.48 -21.72
CA CYS A 180 -0.50 9.46 -21.78
C CYS A 180 -1.16 10.38 -20.75
N ASN A 181 -0.38 10.89 -19.78
CA ASN A 181 -0.86 11.76 -18.69
C ASN A 181 -1.99 11.11 -17.87
N TYR A 182 -1.93 9.79 -17.68
CA TYR A 182 -2.85 9.09 -16.79
C TYR A 182 -2.45 9.34 -15.33
N ARG A 183 -3.40 9.89 -14.58
CA ARG A 183 -3.23 10.14 -13.15
C ARG A 183 -3.70 8.94 -12.36
N MET A 184 -2.88 8.51 -11.40
CA MET A 184 -3.36 7.59 -10.38
C MET A 184 -4.47 8.28 -9.55
N PRO A 185 -5.46 7.52 -9.06
CA PRO A 185 -6.41 8.02 -8.10
C PRO A 185 -5.67 8.62 -6.91
N GLN A 186 -6.08 9.81 -6.47
CA GLN A 186 -5.57 10.36 -5.23
C GLN A 186 -6.22 9.60 -4.06
N PRO A 187 -5.47 9.33 -2.98
CA PRO A 187 -6.01 8.72 -1.77
C PRO A 187 -7.15 9.58 -1.20
N THR A 188 -8.16 8.94 -0.62
CA THR A 188 -9.29 9.65 -0.01
C THR A 188 -8.97 10.02 1.44
N PRO A 189 -9.70 10.97 2.05
CA PRO A 189 -9.52 11.32 3.46
C PRO A 189 -9.65 10.12 4.42
N ASP A 190 -10.44 9.11 4.04
CA ASP A 190 -10.63 7.87 4.81
C ASP A 190 -9.36 6.99 4.84
N ASP A 191 -8.44 7.17 3.89
CA ASP A 191 -7.18 6.42 3.81
C ASP A 191 -6.12 6.96 4.79
N GLY A 192 -6.45 7.99 5.58
CA GLY A 192 -5.53 8.65 6.51
C GLY A 192 -4.39 9.41 5.81
N ILE A 193 -3.42 9.89 6.59
CA ILE A 193 -2.26 10.60 6.04
C ILE A 193 -1.32 9.58 5.38
N GLN A 194 -1.24 9.67 4.05
CA GLN A 194 -0.35 8.83 3.27
C GLN A 194 1.12 9.29 3.40
N PRO A 195 2.10 8.38 3.21
CA PRO A 195 3.52 8.70 3.40
C PRO A 195 4.02 9.87 2.53
N ASN A 196 3.49 10.02 1.32
CA ASN A 196 3.81 11.14 0.43
C ASN A 196 3.33 12.48 1.00
N LEU A 197 2.10 12.53 1.50
CA LEU A 197 1.54 13.74 2.12
C LEU A 197 2.31 14.10 3.41
N LEU A 198 2.67 13.09 4.21
CA LEU A 198 3.51 13.30 5.39
C LEU A 198 4.87 13.91 5.00
N GLY A 199 5.46 13.45 3.90
CA GLY A 199 6.66 14.03 3.32
C GLY A 199 6.47 15.50 2.95
N THR A 200 5.42 15.84 2.22
CA THR A 200 5.08 17.23 1.86
C THR A 200 4.96 18.12 3.10
N ILE A 201 4.25 17.65 4.13
CA ILE A 201 4.09 18.37 5.40
C ILE A 201 5.44 18.56 6.09
N PHE A 202 6.30 17.54 6.09
CA PHE A 202 7.65 17.65 6.63
C PHE A 202 8.48 18.71 5.91
N HIS A 203 8.50 18.69 4.56
CA HIS A 203 9.22 19.70 3.77
C HIS A 203 8.68 21.11 4.05
N ALA A 204 7.37 21.29 4.08
CA ALA A 204 6.75 22.58 4.40
C ALA A 204 7.10 23.09 5.81
N ALA A 205 7.20 22.20 6.79
CA ALA A 205 7.61 22.57 8.15
C ALA A 205 9.10 22.91 8.22
N ALA A 206 9.95 22.14 7.56
CA ALA A 206 11.40 22.40 7.48
C ALA A 206 11.67 23.73 6.77
N GLN A 207 10.99 23.99 5.65
CA GLN A 207 11.02 25.25 4.94
C GLN A 207 10.68 26.40 5.88
N ALA A 208 9.58 26.31 6.64
CA ALA A 208 9.16 27.39 7.55
C ALA A 208 10.19 27.69 8.66
N VAL A 209 10.93 26.67 9.12
CA VAL A 209 12.05 26.86 10.07
C VAL A 209 13.21 27.60 9.39
N TYR A 210 13.65 27.12 8.23
CA TYR A 210 14.81 27.69 7.53
C TYR A 210 14.54 29.04 6.87
N GLU A 211 13.29 29.35 6.52
CA GLU A 211 12.87 30.69 6.10
C GLU A 211 13.20 31.73 7.17
N ARG A 212 13.01 31.40 8.45
CA ARG A 212 13.42 32.30 9.56
C ARG A 212 14.93 32.44 9.68
N VAL A 213 15.69 31.37 9.44
CA VAL A 213 17.16 31.45 9.40
C VAL A 213 17.62 32.40 8.29
N VAL A 214 16.98 32.33 7.12
CA VAL A 214 17.27 33.21 5.99
C VAL A 214 16.84 34.66 6.28
N SER A 215 15.63 34.89 6.80
CA SER A 215 15.11 36.24 7.05
C SER A 215 15.79 36.94 8.23
N ASP A 216 15.94 36.24 9.35
CA ASP A 216 16.32 36.85 10.63
C ASP A 216 17.84 36.83 10.81
N HIS A 217 18.53 35.88 10.15
CA HIS A 217 19.96 35.64 10.32
C HIS A 217 20.74 35.60 9.01
N ARG A 218 20.15 36.07 7.90
CA ARG A 218 20.78 36.13 6.57
C ARG A 218 21.35 34.78 6.10
N GLY A 219 20.70 33.70 6.51
CA GLY A 219 21.04 32.33 6.12
C GLY A 219 22.05 31.64 7.03
N THR A 220 22.67 32.34 7.99
CA THR A 220 23.66 31.75 8.90
C THR A 220 23.09 31.69 10.33
N PRO A 221 22.68 30.51 10.83
CA PRO A 221 22.11 30.40 12.15
C PRO A 221 23.14 30.77 13.24
N PRO A 222 22.76 31.54 14.28
CA PRO A 222 23.63 31.81 15.41
C PRO A 222 24.06 30.52 16.14
N PRO A 223 25.21 30.52 16.83
CA PRO A 223 25.65 29.36 17.63
C PRO A 223 24.55 28.93 18.61
N GLY A 224 24.21 27.63 18.61
CA GLY A 224 23.18 27.05 19.46
C GLY A 224 21.73 27.37 19.09
N TYR A 225 21.47 28.12 18.01
CA TYR A 225 20.10 28.45 17.58
C TYR A 225 19.32 27.18 17.16
N LEU A 226 19.91 26.37 16.29
CA LEU A 226 19.27 25.13 15.82
C LEU A 226 19.13 24.11 16.96
N GLU A 227 20.10 24.02 17.87
CA GLU A 227 20.07 23.16 19.05
C GLU A 227 18.95 23.57 20.02
N ALA A 228 18.73 24.88 20.19
CA ALA A 228 17.65 25.41 21.01
C ALA A 228 16.27 25.06 20.43
N LEU A 229 16.10 25.15 19.10
CA LEU A 229 14.89 24.69 18.41
C LEU A 229 14.73 23.17 18.47
N ALA A 230 15.83 22.43 18.39
CA ALA A 230 15.86 20.98 18.52
C ALA A 230 15.80 20.49 19.97
N ARG A 231 15.61 21.36 20.97
CA ARG A 231 15.50 20.96 22.37
C ARG A 231 14.15 20.31 22.66
N ARG A 232 14.15 19.16 23.33
CA ARG A 232 12.92 18.48 23.76
C ARG A 232 12.20 19.35 24.81
N PRO A 233 10.87 19.53 24.70
CA PRO A 233 10.13 20.29 25.70
C PRO A 233 10.17 19.57 27.05
N LYS A 234 10.19 20.34 28.15
CA LYS A 234 9.97 19.78 29.49
C LYS A 234 8.50 19.43 29.66
N ILE A 235 8.19 18.62 30.68
CA ILE A 235 6.81 18.29 31.04
C ILE A 235 6.01 19.58 31.25
N GLY A 236 4.96 19.78 30.46
CA GLY A 236 4.09 20.96 30.52
C GLY A 236 4.49 22.14 29.62
N GLU A 237 5.64 22.09 28.94
CA GLU A 237 6.04 23.10 27.97
C GLU A 237 5.63 22.70 26.54
N SER A 238 5.30 23.70 25.71
CA SER A 238 5.04 23.45 24.29
C SER A 238 6.35 23.34 23.52
N SER A 239 6.41 22.43 22.55
CA SER A 239 7.60 22.27 21.71
C SER A 239 7.88 23.55 20.90
N PRO A 240 9.14 24.01 20.81
CA PRO A 240 9.51 25.14 19.95
C PRO A 240 9.21 24.88 18.46
N LEU A 241 9.09 23.61 18.07
CA LEU A 241 8.76 23.22 16.69
C LEU A 241 7.27 23.24 16.37
N ARG A 242 6.40 23.25 17.40
CA ARG A 242 4.94 23.15 17.24
C ARG A 242 4.36 24.21 16.29
N PRO A 243 4.75 25.50 16.33
CA PRO A 243 4.20 26.50 15.43
C PRO A 243 4.45 26.18 13.94
N TYR A 244 5.65 25.70 13.60
CA TYR A 244 6.01 25.35 12.23
C TYR A 244 5.24 24.12 11.73
N ILE A 245 5.04 23.14 12.61
CA ILE A 245 4.27 21.93 12.29
C ILE A 245 2.80 22.29 12.06
N VAL A 246 2.18 23.06 12.96
CA VAL A 246 0.78 23.49 12.80
C VAL A 246 0.60 24.30 11.50
N GLN A 247 1.55 25.19 11.18
CA GLN A 247 1.53 25.94 9.94
C GLN A 247 1.63 25.03 8.70
N ALA A 248 2.47 24.00 8.74
CA ALA A 248 2.65 23.06 7.63
C ALA A 248 1.40 22.20 7.38
N PHE A 249 0.76 21.72 8.44
CA PHE A 249 -0.52 21.01 8.32
C PHE A 249 -1.63 21.91 7.78
N ALA A 250 -1.67 23.18 8.20
CA ALA A 250 -2.66 24.14 7.70
C ALA A 250 -2.52 24.40 6.18
N LYS A 251 -1.30 24.36 5.62
CA LYS A 251 -1.08 24.48 4.17
C LYS A 251 -1.71 23.34 3.37
N GLU A 252 -1.85 22.17 3.98
CA GLU A 252 -2.49 20.99 3.39
C GLU A 252 -3.99 20.87 3.75
N ASN A 253 -4.62 21.97 4.19
CA ASN A 253 -6.03 22.09 4.56
C ASN A 253 -6.44 21.26 5.81
N PHE A 254 -5.52 21.00 6.74
CA PHE A 254 -5.88 20.46 8.05
C PHE A 254 -6.24 21.57 9.03
N GLU A 255 -7.34 21.39 9.75
CA GLU A 255 -7.74 22.30 10.82
C GLU A 255 -6.77 22.21 12.01
N PRO A 256 -6.23 23.34 12.52
CA PRO A 256 -5.27 23.36 13.63
C PRO A 256 -5.78 22.67 14.91
N GLU A 257 -7.10 22.67 15.11
CA GLU A 257 -7.79 22.11 16.27
C GLU A 257 -7.93 20.58 16.20
N GLN A 258 -7.81 20.00 15.00
CA GLN A 258 -7.96 18.56 14.72
C GLN A 258 -6.65 17.95 14.22
N LEU A 259 -5.51 18.47 14.68
CA LEU A 259 -4.19 18.03 14.24
C LEU A 259 -3.97 16.53 14.56
N PRO A 260 -3.66 15.69 13.55
CA PRO A 260 -3.35 14.28 13.78
C PRO A 260 -2.09 14.12 14.65
N VAL A 261 -2.28 13.73 15.90
CA VAL A 261 -1.22 13.80 16.95
C VAL A 261 -0.06 12.87 16.65
N LEU A 262 -0.33 11.68 16.10
CA LEU A 262 0.70 10.68 15.80
C LEU A 262 1.61 11.19 14.67
N GLU A 263 1.02 11.63 13.58
CA GLU A 263 1.71 12.15 12.40
C GLU A 263 2.47 13.42 12.71
N ALA A 264 1.88 14.34 13.48
CA ALA A 264 2.56 15.53 13.96
C ALA A 264 3.78 15.19 14.84
N SER A 265 3.68 14.16 15.68
CA SER A 265 4.81 13.68 16.50
C SER A 265 5.92 13.08 15.63
N VAL A 266 5.57 12.37 14.54
CA VAL A 266 6.53 11.84 13.58
C VAL A 266 7.24 12.98 12.82
N VAL A 267 6.50 13.98 12.35
CA VAL A 267 7.09 15.17 11.71
C VAL A 267 8.02 15.90 12.69
N GLU A 268 7.61 16.08 13.94
CA GLU A 268 8.44 16.70 14.97
C GLU A 268 9.75 15.93 15.20
N MET A 269 9.68 14.60 15.26
CA MET A 269 10.86 13.75 15.41
C MET A 269 11.84 13.95 14.24
N TYR A 270 11.37 13.91 12.99
CA TYR A 270 12.23 14.10 11.82
C TYR A 270 12.81 15.51 11.73
N LEU A 271 12.02 16.54 12.04
CA LEU A 271 12.51 17.92 12.08
C LEU A 271 13.61 18.08 13.13
N ARG A 272 13.45 17.46 14.29
CA ARG A 272 14.45 17.51 15.35
C ARG A 272 15.76 16.86 14.91
N ILE A 273 15.69 15.68 14.28
CA ILE A 273 16.87 15.00 13.72
C ILE A 273 17.56 15.89 12.69
N LEU A 274 16.81 16.48 11.75
CA LEU A 274 17.35 17.40 10.75
C LEU A 274 18.09 18.58 11.40
N LEU A 275 17.48 19.22 12.41
CA LEU A 275 18.07 20.37 13.10
C LEU A 275 19.30 19.98 13.93
N GLU A 276 19.28 18.82 14.59
CA GLU A 276 20.43 18.30 15.34
C GLU A 276 21.61 17.98 14.41
N ASP A 277 21.34 17.42 13.23
CA ASP A 277 22.39 17.12 12.24
C ASP A 277 22.93 18.39 11.60
N ASP A 278 22.05 19.34 11.25
CA ASP A 278 22.46 20.63 10.69
C ASP A 278 23.21 21.50 11.71
N ALA A 279 22.92 21.37 13.00
CA ALA A 279 23.66 22.04 14.07
C ALA A 279 25.12 21.57 14.20
N ARG A 280 25.44 20.36 13.74
CA ARG A 280 26.81 19.82 13.76
C ARG A 280 27.67 20.31 12.59
N LEU A 281 27.09 21.02 11.62
CA LEU A 281 27.80 21.49 10.44
C LEU A 281 28.59 22.76 10.75
N ASP A 282 29.85 22.76 10.35
CA ASP A 282 30.70 23.94 10.44
C ASP A 282 30.30 24.97 9.36
N GLU A 283 30.06 26.21 9.80
CA GLU A 283 29.74 27.36 8.94
C GLU A 283 28.55 27.13 7.99
N LEU A 284 27.48 26.48 8.47
CA LEU A 284 26.25 26.33 7.69
C LEU A 284 25.70 27.69 7.23
N GLN A 285 25.48 27.81 5.92
CA GLN A 285 24.78 28.91 5.31
C GLN A 285 23.70 28.44 4.35
N VAL A 286 22.45 28.63 4.74
CA VAL A 286 21.29 28.41 3.89
C VAL A 286 21.23 29.51 2.84
N CYS A 287 21.37 29.12 1.57
CA CYS A 287 21.47 30.07 0.46
C CYS A 287 20.13 30.19 -0.28
N GLU A 288 19.45 29.08 -0.53
CA GLU A 288 18.15 29.03 -1.22
C GLU A 288 17.23 27.99 -0.60
N LEU A 289 15.91 28.22 -0.71
CA LEU A 289 14.85 27.32 -0.25
C LEU A 289 13.78 27.22 -1.34
N GLU A 290 13.28 26.02 -1.60
CA GLU A 290 12.17 25.72 -2.52
C GLU A 290 12.30 26.38 -3.91
N ARG A 291 13.51 26.39 -4.47
CA ARG A 291 13.77 27.02 -5.79
C ARG A 291 13.82 26.01 -6.92
N TRP A 292 13.25 26.41 -8.05
CA TRP A 292 13.33 25.64 -9.28
C TRP A 292 14.72 25.78 -9.90
N HIS A 293 15.38 24.65 -10.12
CA HIS A 293 16.65 24.56 -10.83
C HIS A 293 16.52 23.64 -12.03
N GLU A 294 17.21 23.97 -13.12
CA GLU A 294 17.23 23.15 -14.31
C GLU A 294 18.56 23.20 -15.05
N MET A 295 18.81 22.14 -15.82
CA MET A 295 19.92 22.03 -16.74
C MET A 295 19.41 21.54 -18.10
N HIS A 296 20.07 22.00 -19.16
CA HIS A 296 19.77 21.56 -20.53
C HIS A 296 20.88 20.64 -21.00
N LEU A 297 20.51 19.40 -21.35
CA LEU A 297 21.43 18.42 -21.89
C LEU A 297 21.23 18.32 -23.41
N PRO A 298 22.30 18.40 -24.21
CA PRO A 298 22.20 18.23 -25.65
C PRO A 298 21.81 16.79 -26.00
N LEU A 299 20.94 16.63 -26.99
CA LEU A 299 20.55 15.33 -27.53
C LEU A 299 21.27 15.07 -28.87
N PRO A 300 21.52 13.80 -29.22
CA PRO A 300 22.01 13.42 -30.54
C PRO A 300 21.10 13.93 -31.67
N GLU A 301 21.69 14.19 -32.84
CA GLU A 301 20.95 14.61 -34.03
C GLU A 301 19.91 13.55 -34.45
N GLY A 302 18.76 14.00 -34.96
CA GLY A 302 17.70 13.14 -35.48
C GLY A 302 16.59 12.76 -34.49
N LEU A 303 16.62 13.24 -33.24
CA LEU A 303 15.69 12.83 -32.16
C LEU A 303 14.46 13.74 -31.93
N GLY A 304 14.10 14.60 -32.88
CA GLY A 304 12.90 15.46 -32.78
C GLY A 304 12.99 16.60 -31.75
N ALA A 305 14.05 16.65 -30.95
CA ALA A 305 14.45 17.76 -30.09
C ALA A 305 15.98 17.87 -30.05
N SER A 306 16.51 19.09 -29.89
CA SER A 306 17.95 19.34 -29.79
C SER A 306 18.50 19.20 -28.37
N HIS A 307 17.67 19.43 -27.36
CA HIS A 307 18.03 19.34 -25.94
C HIS A 307 16.89 18.73 -25.14
N VAL A 308 17.21 18.23 -23.95
CA VAL A 308 16.25 17.88 -22.91
C VAL A 308 16.57 18.66 -21.64
N THR A 309 15.54 19.23 -21.01
CA THR A 309 15.65 19.92 -19.74
C THR A 309 15.45 18.94 -18.60
N ILE A 310 16.47 18.76 -17.75
CA ILE A 310 16.31 18.07 -16.47
C ILE A 310 16.19 19.14 -15.40
N GLY A 311 15.09 19.12 -14.64
CA GLY A 311 14.89 20.12 -13.60
C GLY A 311 13.88 19.68 -12.56
N GLY A 312 13.96 20.34 -11.41
CA GLY A 312 13.13 20.07 -10.25
C GLY A 312 13.16 21.24 -9.27
N ILE A 313 12.33 21.15 -8.25
CA ILE A 313 12.46 22.01 -7.08
C ILE A 313 13.55 21.39 -6.20
N MET A 314 14.50 22.22 -5.76
CA MET A 314 15.44 21.88 -4.71
C MET A 314 14.90 22.45 -3.40
N ASP A 315 14.60 21.57 -2.45
CA ASP A 315 14.04 21.95 -1.14
C ASP A 315 14.94 22.96 -0.42
N ARG A 316 16.26 22.72 -0.45
CA ARG A 316 17.27 23.58 0.16
C ARG A 316 18.60 23.48 -0.58
N LEU A 317 19.30 24.62 -0.70
CA LEU A 317 20.69 24.71 -1.15
C LEU A 317 21.53 25.37 -0.06
N ASP A 318 22.54 24.65 0.41
CA ASP A 318 23.41 25.09 1.50
C ASP A 318 24.83 25.31 1.00
N ARG A 319 25.54 26.22 1.67
CA ARG A 319 26.99 26.28 1.65
C ARG A 319 27.51 25.84 3.01
N VAL A 320 28.41 24.87 3.02
CA VAL A 320 29.02 24.33 4.24
C VAL A 320 30.54 24.27 4.09
N THR A 321 31.26 24.31 5.20
CA THR A 321 32.70 24.06 5.22
C THR A 321 32.95 22.64 5.74
N HIS A 322 33.65 21.82 4.97
CA HIS A 322 34.05 20.46 5.35
C HIS A 322 35.53 20.26 5.06
N ASP A 323 36.32 19.86 6.06
CA ASP A 323 37.78 19.72 5.97
C ASP A 323 38.50 20.95 5.37
N GLY A 324 38.03 22.15 5.75
CA GLY A 324 38.57 23.43 5.26
C GLY A 324 38.22 23.78 3.81
N ARG A 325 37.37 23.00 3.14
CA ARG A 325 36.84 23.29 1.79
C ARG A 325 35.38 23.71 1.86
N ARG A 326 35.03 24.74 1.08
CA ARG A 326 33.64 25.18 0.91
C ARG A 326 32.95 24.30 -0.13
N LEU A 327 31.85 23.68 0.26
CA LEU A 327 31.04 22.79 -0.58
C LEU A 327 29.61 23.32 -0.67
N TRP A 328 28.98 23.07 -1.81
CA TRP A 328 27.54 23.17 -1.96
C TRP A 328 26.92 21.85 -1.55
N ARG A 329 25.90 21.90 -0.68
CA ARG A 329 25.14 20.75 -0.23
C ARG A 329 23.69 20.89 -0.66
#